data_AF-W1J300-F1
#
_entry.id   AF-W1J300-F1
#
_cell.length_a   1.000
_cell.length_b   1.000
_cell.length_c   1.000
_cell.angle_alpha   90.00
_cell.angle_beta   90.00
_cell.angle_gamma   90.00
#
_symmetry.space_group_name_H-M   'P 1'
#
loop_
_entity.id
_entity.type
_entity.pdbx_description
1 polymer ?
#
loop_
_entity_poly.entity_id
_entity_poly.type
_entity_poly.pdbx_seq_one_letter_code
_entity_poly.pdbx_strand_id
1 'polypeptide(L)'
;MLEVSDFKHYRINHSTQFVDKKARQNHINGIENFWDQAKRHMRKFNGIPKGHFELYLKECEWRFNTPNTKQQLTILKQMVKGKF
;
A
#
# COMPACT_ATOMS: atom_id res chain seq x y z
N MET A 1 19.42 -10.80 -21.76
CA MET A 1 18.84 -11.68 -20.73
C MET A 1 19.36 -11.14 -19.39
N LEU A 2 18.55 -10.40 -18.63
CA LEU A 2 18.99 -9.80 -17.37
C LEU A 2 19.04 -10.90 -16.30
N GLU A 3 20.20 -11.12 -15.70
CA GLU A 3 20.36 -11.98 -14.53
C GLU A 3 19.45 -11.51 -13.40
N VAL A 4 18.48 -12.35 -13.04
CA VAL A 4 17.64 -12.21 -11.83
C VAL A 4 18.14 -13.21 -10.78
N SER A 5 19.47 -13.31 -10.63
CA SER A 5 20.12 -14.15 -9.63
C SER A 5 20.45 -13.27 -8.42
N ASP A 6 19.55 -13.29 -7.43
CA ASP A 6 19.86 -13.19 -5.98
C ASP A 6 18.63 -12.93 -5.09
N PHE A 7 17.43 -12.83 -5.67
CA PHE A 7 16.21 -12.78 -4.87
C PHE A 7 15.82 -14.18 -4.37
N LYS A 8 16.30 -14.53 -3.17
CA LYS A 8 15.80 -15.71 -2.44
C LYS A 8 14.34 -15.48 -2.07
N HIS A 9 13.45 -16.16 -2.77
CA HIS A 9 12.02 -16.19 -2.42
C HIS A 9 11.83 -17.14 -1.24
N TYR A 10 11.67 -16.58 -0.04
CA TYR A 10 11.33 -17.35 1.15
C TYR A 10 9.81 -17.53 1.23
N ARG A 11 9.34 -18.77 1.24
CA ARG A 11 7.92 -19.08 1.44
C ARG A 11 7.61 -19.03 2.93
N ILE A 12 6.89 -18.01 3.35
CA ILE A 12 6.47 -17.81 4.75
C ILE A 12 5.09 -18.43 4.94
N ASN A 13 4.87 -19.13 6.06
CA ASN A 13 3.55 -19.65 6.40
C ASN A 13 2.75 -18.58 7.17
N HIS A 14 1.82 -17.93 6.46
CA HIS A 14 1.07 -16.79 6.98
C HIS A 14 0.12 -17.14 8.13
N SER A 15 -0.33 -18.40 8.25
CA SER A 15 -1.26 -18.82 9.29
C SER A 15 -0.59 -19.15 10.62
N THR A 16 0.74 -19.17 10.68
CA THR A 16 1.50 -19.60 11.87
C THR A 16 2.42 -18.53 12.44
N GLN A 17 3.05 -17.70 11.60
CA GLN A 17 4.05 -16.71 12.05
C GLN A 17 3.49 -15.29 12.20
N PHE A 18 2.38 -14.96 11.55
CA PHE A 18 1.88 -13.58 11.43
C PHE A 18 0.36 -13.49 11.66
N VAL A 19 -0.14 -14.35 12.56
CA VAL A 19 -1.54 -14.32 13.01
C VAL A 19 -1.57 -13.81 14.44
N ASP A 20 -2.26 -12.70 14.67
CA ASP A 20 -2.63 -12.37 16.04
C ASP A 20 -3.70 -13.37 16.49
N LYS A 21 -3.33 -14.24 17.44
CA LYS A 21 -4.22 -15.26 18.02
C LYS A 21 -5.51 -14.66 18.59
N LYS A 22 -5.50 -13.38 19.00
CA LYS A 22 -6.66 -12.66 19.53
C LYS A 22 -7.57 -12.11 18.42
N ALA A 23 -7.00 -11.64 17.32
CA ALA A 23 -7.76 -10.99 16.25
C ALA A 23 -8.22 -11.94 15.13
N ARG A 24 -7.69 -13.19 15.06
CA ARG A 24 -7.90 -14.15 13.95
C ARG A 24 -7.64 -13.57 12.55
N GLN A 25 -7.01 -12.40 12.45
CA GLN A 25 -6.66 -11.74 11.19
C GLN A 25 -5.16 -11.91 10.93
N ASN A 26 -4.84 -12.44 9.75
CA ASN A 26 -3.48 -12.52 9.25
C ASN A 26 -3.07 -11.11 8.78
N HIS A 27 -2.39 -10.34 9.63
CA HIS A 27 -1.98 -8.97 9.30
C HIS A 27 -1.04 -8.91 8.09
N ILE A 28 -0.31 -10.00 7.83
CA ILE A 28 0.51 -10.16 6.62
C ILE A 28 -0.32 -10.06 5.33
N ASN A 29 -1.55 -10.59 5.30
CA ASN A 29 -2.44 -10.46 4.14
C ASN A 29 -2.81 -8.99 3.89
N GLY A 30 -2.95 -8.20 4.95
CA GLY A 30 -3.20 -6.76 4.85
C GLY A 30 -2.01 -6.02 4.23
N ILE A 31 -0.79 -6.34 4.67
CA ILE A 31 0.45 -5.75 4.15
C ILE A 31 0.70 -6.16 2.69
N GLU A 32 0.45 -7.42 2.34
CA GLU A 32 0.56 -7.89 0.95
C GLU A 32 -0.44 -7.20 0.03
N ASN A 33 -1.70 -7.12 0.46
CA ASN A 33 -2.75 -6.41 -0.27
C ASN A 33 -2.41 -4.91 -0.43
N PHE A 34 -1.85 -4.28 0.61
CA PHE A 34 -1.36 -2.91 0.53
C PHE A 34 -0.33 -2.75 -0.58
N TRP A 35 0.73 -3.58 -0.58
CA TRP A 35 1.79 -3.48 -1.58
C TRP A 35 1.29 -3.82 -2.99
N ASP A 36 0.36 -4.76 -3.15
CA ASP A 36 -0.24 -5.06 -4.44
C ASP A 36 -1.06 -3.89 -5.00
N GLN A 37 -1.83 -3.20 -4.17
CA GLN A 37 -2.56 -2.00 -4.57
C GLN A 37 -1.63 -0.82 -4.84
N ALA A 38 -0.63 -0.60 -4.00
CA ALA A 38 0.35 0.46 -4.16
C ALA A 38 1.12 0.30 -5.49
N LYS A 39 1.60 -0.92 -5.80
CA LYS A 39 2.23 -1.23 -7.09
C LYS A 39 1.30 -0.94 -8.27
N ARG A 40 0.03 -1.34 -8.21
CA ARG A 40 -0.97 -1.07 -9.27
C ARG A 40 -1.19 0.42 -9.47
N HIS A 41 -1.35 1.18 -8.38
CA HIS A 41 -1.55 2.63 -8.45
C HIS A 41 -0.32 3.35 -9.02
N MET A 42 0.89 2.93 -8.62
CA MET A 42 2.12 3.58 -9.05
C MET A 42 2.55 3.23 -10.49
N ARG A 43 2.14 2.07 -11.03
CA ARG A 43 2.50 1.61 -12.38
C ARG A 43 2.12 2.61 -13.49
N LYS A 44 1.09 3.44 -13.28
CA LYS A 44 0.62 4.42 -14.26
C LYS A 44 1.56 5.62 -14.47
N PHE A 45 2.53 5.83 -13.59
CA PHE A 45 3.40 7.02 -13.63
C PHE A 45 4.69 6.82 -14.44
N ASN A 46 4.95 5.62 -15.00
CA ASN A 46 6.16 5.31 -15.78
C ASN A 46 7.49 5.63 -15.07
N GLY A 47 7.48 5.66 -13.74
CA GLY A 47 8.60 6.06 -12.90
C GLY A 47 8.20 7.18 -11.95
N ILE A 48 8.72 7.12 -10.72
CA ILE A 48 8.51 8.16 -9.71
C ILE A 48 9.89 8.69 -9.32
N PRO A 49 10.15 10.00 -9.38
CA PRO A 49 11.41 10.56 -8.91
C PRO A 49 11.66 10.18 -7.45
N LYS A 50 12.90 9.77 -7.13
CA LYS A 50 13.26 9.29 -5.78
C LYS A 50 12.88 10.27 -4.67
N GLY A 51 13.08 11.57 -4.89
CA GLY A 51 12.78 12.62 -3.91
C GLY A 51 11.30 12.92 -3.72
N HIS A 52 10.40 12.26 -4.44
CA HIS A 52 8.97 12.35 -4.23
C HIS A 52 8.34 11.01 -3.82
N PHE A 53 9.13 9.93 -3.79
CA PHE A 53 8.60 8.59 -3.60
C PHE A 53 7.83 8.45 -2.28
N GLU A 54 8.29 9.10 -1.21
CA GLU A 54 7.61 9.10 0.08
C GLU A 54 6.20 9.70 0.02
N LEU A 55 5.98 10.74 -0.81
CA LEU A 55 4.66 11.37 -0.97
C LEU A 55 3.69 10.43 -1.69
N TYR A 56 4.15 9.72 -2.71
CA TYR A 56 3.34 8.72 -3.41
C TYR A 56 3.00 7.54 -2.49
N LEU A 57 3.94 7.10 -1.66
CA LEU A 57 3.68 6.05 -0.69
C LEU A 57 2.66 6.50 0.36
N LYS A 58 2.75 7.75 0.83
CA LYS A 58 1.76 8.36 1.73
C LYS A 58 0.37 8.47 1.10
N GLU A 59 0.29 8.80 -0.20
CA GLU A 59 -0.97 8.77 -0.94
C GLU A 59 -1.56 7.35 -0.98
N CYS A 60 -0.75 6.34 -1.27
CA CYS A 60 -1.18 4.93 -1.26
C CYS A 60 -1.67 4.49 0.11
N GLU A 61 -0.97 4.85 1.19
CA GLU A 61 -1.38 4.60 2.58
C GLU A 61 -2.76 5.21 2.86
N TRP A 62 -2.96 6.48 2.53
CA TRP A 62 -4.23 7.17 2.75
C TRP A 62 -5.38 6.52 1.95
N ARG A 63 -5.14 6.15 0.68
CA ARG A 63 -6.14 5.48 -0.16
C ARG A 63 -6.51 4.10 0.37
N PHE A 64 -5.52 3.33 0.83
CA PHE A 64 -5.74 1.99 1.38
C PHE A 64 -6.61 2.04 2.64
N ASN A 65 -6.38 3.02 3.51
CA ASN A 65 -7.16 3.23 4.73
C ASN A 65 -8.51 3.92 4.48
N THR A 66 -8.73 4.48 3.29
CA THR A 66 -9.97 5.17 2.91
C THR A 66 -10.53 4.62 1.59
N PRO A 67 -10.96 3.36 1.51
CA PRO A 67 -11.24 2.69 0.23
C PRO A 67 -12.42 3.29 -0.54
N ASN A 68 -13.33 4.02 0.11
CA ASN A 68 -14.49 4.62 -0.53
C ASN A 68 -14.11 5.91 -1.30
N THR A 69 -14.21 5.88 -2.62
CA THR A 69 -13.90 7.02 -3.51
C THR A 69 -14.72 8.28 -3.21
N LYS A 70 -16.01 8.14 -2.81
CA LYS A 70 -16.84 9.31 -2.45
C LYS A 70 -16.32 9.96 -1.17
N GLN A 71 -15.90 9.15 -0.20
CA GLN A 71 -15.31 9.64 1.05
C GLN A 71 -13.95 10.30 0.79
N GLN A 72 -13.09 9.69 -0.03
CA GLN A 72 -11.83 10.29 -0.47
C GLN A 72 -12.06 11.69 -1.08
N LEU A 73 -13.02 11.81 -2.00
CA LEU A 73 -13.35 13.07 -2.63
C LEU A 73 -13.85 14.12 -1.63
N THR A 74 -14.66 13.72 -0.65
CA THR A 74 -15.13 14.61 0.41
C THR A 74 -13.98 15.13 1.27
N ILE A 75 -13.06 14.25 1.69
CA ILE A 75 -11.88 14.62 2.48
C ILE A 75 -10.98 15.57 1.70
N LEU A 76 -10.69 15.28 0.43
CA LEU A 76 -9.89 16.16 -0.43
C LEU A 76 -10.53 17.55 -0.58
N LYS A 77 -11.86 17.60 -0.76
CA LYS A 77 -12.61 18.87 -0.82
C LYS A 77 -12.55 19.65 0.50
N GLN A 78 -12.49 18.97 1.65
CA GLN A 78 -12.31 19.62 2.94
C GLN A 78 -10.89 20.17 3.10
N MET A 79 -9.87 19.44 2.61
CA MET A 79 -8.46 19.81 2.74
C MET A 79 -8.17 21.08 1.94
N VAL A 80 -8.65 21.13 0.70
CA VAL A 80 -8.51 22.31 -0.17
C VAL A 80 -9.24 23.54 0.41
N LYS A 81 -10.32 23.34 1.16
CA LYS A 81 -11.08 24.41 1.82
C LYS A 81 -10.47 24.89 3.14
N GLY A 82 -9.33 24.32 3.56
CA GLY A 82 -8.67 24.67 4.82
C GLY A 82 -9.50 24.34 6.08
N LYS A 83 -10.38 23.33 6.00
CA LYS A 83 -11.26 22.93 7.12
C LYS A 83 -10.69 21.74 7.90
N PHE A 84 -9.49 21.91 8.44
CA PHE A 84 -8.84 20.95 9.35
C PHE A 84 -8.33 21.69 10.59
#